data_AF-A0A7S5S6D1-F1
#
_entry.id   AF-A0A7S5S6D1-F1
#
_cell.length_a   1.000
_cell.length_b   1.000
_cell.length_c   1.000
_cell.angle_alpha   90.00
_cell.angle_beta   90.00
_cell.angle_gamma   90.00
#
_symmetry.space_group_name_H-M   'P 1'
#
loop_
_entity.id
_entity.type
_entity.pdbx_description
1 polymer ?
#
loop_
_entity_poly.entity_id
_entity_poly.type
_entity_poly.pdbx_seq_one_letter_code
_entity_poly.pdbx_strand_id
1 'polypeptide(L)'
;MKDRVSKTAKLGYDIGTANAYGADGEMIVTCVKTRLIHAAVRHLLQKSPYWQQSADEEIPISQADMMVTWHSLPTTVMKTLQAWKVPLPANESEAFLHSWQVAGHMLGIKDEYIPSSWSEANSQAKQVLDPI
;
A
#
# COMPACT_ATOMS: atom_id res chain seq x y z
N MET A 1 2.81 10.38 17.83
CA MET A 1 3.17 10.54 16.40
C MET A 1 4.30 9.61 15.98
N LYS A 2 5.47 9.65 16.64
CA LYS A 2 6.64 8.82 16.29
C LYS A 2 6.32 7.33 16.08
N ASP A 3 5.61 6.70 17.02
CA ASP A 3 5.27 5.26 16.94
C ASP A 3 4.20 4.89 15.92
N ARG A 4 3.42 5.87 15.40
CA ARG A 4 2.43 5.60 14.36
C ARG A 4 3.07 5.64 12.97
N VAL A 5 3.98 6.59 12.75
CA VAL A 5 4.71 6.72 11.49
C VAL A 5 5.65 5.53 11.28
N SER A 6 6.29 5.02 12.34
CA SER A 6 7.16 3.84 12.25
C SER A 6 6.43 2.57 11.80
N LYS A 7 5.11 2.47 12.02
CA LYS A 7 4.30 1.30 11.62
C LYS A 7 4.07 1.22 10.12
N THR A 8 3.91 2.36 9.43
CA THR A 8 3.86 2.37 7.96
C THR A 8 5.22 2.04 7.35
N ALA A 9 6.30 2.54 7.96
CA ALA A 9 7.67 2.18 7.55
C ALA A 9 7.94 0.67 7.71
N LYS A 10 7.35 0.02 8.73
CA LYS A 10 7.44 -1.44 8.89
C LYS A 10 6.84 -2.20 7.71
N LEU A 11 5.71 -1.75 7.15
CA LEU A 11 5.11 -2.40 5.96
C LEU A 11 6.08 -2.39 4.77
N GLY A 12 6.70 -1.23 4.51
CA GLY A 12 7.71 -1.09 3.46
C GLY A 12 8.99 -1.88 3.72
N TYR A 13 9.38 -2.05 4.98
CA TYR A 13 10.54 -2.88 5.35
C TYR A 13 10.23 -4.37 5.17
N ASP A 14 9.11 -4.84 5.71
CA ASP A 14 8.75 -6.27 5.71
C ASP A 14 8.59 -6.80 4.27
N ILE A 15 7.98 -6.02 3.36
CA ILE A 15 7.81 -6.43 1.96
C ILE A 15 9.13 -6.47 1.18
N GLY A 16 10.11 -5.64 1.57
CA GLY A 16 11.43 -5.58 0.95
C GLY A 16 12.40 -6.66 1.45
N THR A 17 11.99 -7.48 2.42
CA THR A 17 12.84 -8.57 2.91
C THR A 17 12.93 -9.71 1.89
N ALA A 18 14.12 -10.30 1.73
CA ALA A 18 14.36 -11.36 0.74
C ALA A 18 13.45 -12.59 0.90
N ASN A 19 12.96 -12.84 2.13
CA ASN A 19 12.10 -13.96 2.46
C ASN A 19 10.69 -13.51 2.89
N ALA A 20 10.23 -12.34 2.43
CA ALA A 20 8.98 -11.71 2.87
C ALA A 20 7.78 -12.68 2.93
N TYR A 21 7.65 -13.52 1.91
CA TYR A 21 6.54 -14.48 1.75
C TYR A 21 6.95 -15.95 1.97
N GLY A 22 8.16 -16.21 2.48
CA GLY A 22 8.58 -17.57 2.85
C GLY A 22 7.84 -18.09 4.08
N ALA A 23 8.04 -19.37 4.40
CA ALA A 23 7.37 -20.03 5.53
C ALA A 23 7.70 -19.40 6.90
N ASP A 24 8.92 -18.87 7.04
CA ASP A 24 9.45 -18.12 8.17
C ASP A 24 9.49 -16.60 7.91
N GLY A 25 8.85 -16.14 6.83
CA GLY A 25 8.67 -14.74 6.50
C GLY A 25 7.53 -14.09 7.29
N GLU A 26 7.60 -12.77 7.43
CA GLU A 26 6.63 -12.01 8.23
C GLU A 26 5.56 -11.27 7.41
N MET A 27 5.69 -11.17 6.08
CA MET A 27 4.84 -10.27 5.30
C MET A 27 3.36 -10.69 5.32
N ILE A 28 3.08 -12.00 5.28
CA ILE A 28 1.71 -12.53 5.41
C ILE A 28 1.12 -12.11 6.77
N VAL A 29 1.87 -12.32 7.85
CA VAL A 29 1.45 -11.99 9.21
C VAL A 29 1.24 -10.48 9.37
N THR A 30 2.17 -9.68 8.85
CA THR A 30 2.08 -8.21 8.84
C THR A 30 0.85 -7.74 8.06
N CYS A 31 0.59 -8.27 6.87
CA CYS A 31 -0.60 -7.93 6.08
C CYS A 31 -1.90 -8.24 6.81
N VAL A 32 -2.04 -9.45 7.36
CA VAL A 32 -3.26 -9.86 8.07
C VAL A 32 -3.48 -9.02 9.32
N LYS A 33 -2.44 -8.79 10.13
CA LYS A 33 -2.53 -7.91 11.31
C LYS A 33 -2.93 -6.48 10.91
N THR A 34 -2.34 -5.95 9.84
CA THR A 34 -2.67 -4.62 9.32
C THR A 34 -4.10 -4.54 8.82
N ARG A 35 -4.59 -5.57 8.11
CA ARG A 35 -5.99 -5.67 7.65
C ARG A 35 -6.97 -5.65 8.83
N LEU A 36 -6.67 -6.38 9.91
CA LEU A 36 -7.47 -6.36 11.14
C LEU A 36 -7.44 -4.98 11.83
N ILE A 37 -6.28 -4.33 11.86
CA ILE A 37 -6.14 -2.97 12.39
C ILE A 37 -6.98 -1.99 11.57
N HIS A 38 -6.93 -2.05 10.24
CA HIS A 38 -7.76 -1.19 9.39
C HIS A 38 -9.25 -1.42 9.68
N ALA A 39 -9.70 -2.68 9.79
CA ALA A 39 -11.09 -2.97 10.16
C ALA A 39 -11.49 -2.39 11.53
N ALA A 40 -10.62 -2.51 12.54
CA ALA A 40 -10.84 -1.88 13.84
C ALA A 40 -10.89 -0.34 13.75
N VAL A 41 -10.01 0.27 12.95
CA VAL A 41 -9.99 1.73 12.75
C VAL A 41 -11.26 2.22 12.08
N ARG A 42 -11.81 1.49 11.09
CA ARG A 42 -13.13 1.78 10.51
C ARG A 42 -14.21 1.89 11.56
N HIS A 43 -14.24 0.95 12.50
CA HIS A 43 -15.22 0.95 13.58
C HIS A 43 -14.97 2.05 14.63
N LEU A 44 -13.71 2.33 14.96
CA LEU A 44 -13.37 3.23 16.08
C LEU A 44 -13.42 4.70 15.69
N LEU A 45 -12.95 5.09 14.50
CA LEU A 45 -12.93 6.49 14.08
C LEU A 45 -14.32 7.08 13.88
N GLN A 46 -15.28 6.27 13.43
CA GLN A 46 -16.69 6.65 13.36
C GLN A 46 -17.29 7.03 14.71
N LYS A 47 -16.66 6.68 15.83
CA LYS A 47 -17.12 7.08 17.18
C LYS A 47 -16.45 8.36 17.68
N SER A 48 -15.52 8.93 16.91
CA SER A 48 -14.79 10.15 17.27
C SER A 48 -15.49 11.37 16.68
N PRO A 49 -16.08 12.26 17.50
CA PRO A 49 -16.68 13.50 17.00
C PRO A 49 -15.67 14.39 16.26
N TYR A 50 -14.41 14.37 16.71
CA TYR A 50 -13.33 15.11 16.05
C TYR A 50 -13.07 14.61 14.63
N TRP A 51 -13.07 13.29 14.43
CA TRP A 51 -12.86 12.73 13.09
C TRP A 51 -14.07 13.03 12.22
N GLN A 52 -15.29 12.78 12.71
CA GLN A 52 -16.54 13.04 11.99
C GLN A 52 -16.70 14.50 11.54
N GLN A 53 -16.20 15.46 12.32
CA GLN A 53 -16.26 16.89 11.96
C GLN A 53 -15.22 17.31 10.91
N SER A 54 -14.17 16.49 10.72
CA SER A 54 -13.03 16.81 9.85
C SER A 54 -12.96 15.95 8.58
N ALA A 55 -13.64 14.81 8.57
CA ALA A 55 -13.54 13.84 7.49
C ALA A 55 -14.58 14.15 6.40
N ASP A 56 -14.15 14.05 5.15
CA ASP A 56 -15.02 14.15 3.98
C ASP A 56 -15.73 12.82 3.65
N GLU A 57 -15.44 11.78 4.43
CA GLU A 57 -15.95 10.41 4.25
C GLU A 57 -16.68 9.90 5.51
N GLU A 58 -17.67 9.03 5.33
CA GLU A 58 -18.45 8.45 6.44
C GLU A 58 -17.73 7.26 7.11
N ILE A 59 -17.02 6.45 6.31
CA ILE A 59 -16.28 5.27 6.77
C ILE A 59 -14.84 5.39 6.27
N PRO A 60 -13.82 5.38 7.15
CA PRO A 60 -12.46 5.63 6.72
C PRO A 60 -11.83 4.44 6.02
N ILE A 61 -10.69 4.69 5.35
CA ILE A 61 -9.84 3.63 4.77
C ILE A 61 -10.67 2.80 3.77
N SER A 62 -11.28 3.48 2.81
CA SER A 62 -11.89 2.83 1.65
C SER A 62 -10.84 2.06 0.84
N GLN A 63 -11.31 1.22 -0.09
CA GLN A 63 -10.41 0.55 -1.05
C GLN A 63 -9.64 1.58 -1.89
N ALA A 64 -10.26 2.73 -2.20
CA ALA A 64 -9.61 3.82 -2.91
C ALA A 64 -8.48 4.44 -2.09
N ASP A 65 -8.69 4.72 -0.80
CA ASP A 65 -7.63 5.27 0.08
C ASP A 65 -6.45 4.31 0.24
N MET A 66 -6.76 3.00 0.30
CA MET A 66 -5.74 1.97 0.31
C MET A 66 -4.92 1.99 -1.00
N MET A 67 -5.57 2.18 -2.15
CA MET A 67 -4.88 2.28 -3.44
C MET A 67 -4.10 3.60 -3.61
N VAL A 68 -4.58 4.71 -3.06
CA VAL A 68 -3.79 5.95 -2.98
C VAL A 68 -2.48 5.70 -2.24
N THR A 69 -2.55 5.07 -1.07
CA THR A 69 -1.37 4.72 -0.28
C THR A 69 -0.51 3.68 -1.00
N TRP A 70 -1.12 2.73 -1.72
CA TRP A 70 -0.38 1.78 -2.52
C TRP A 70 0.40 2.49 -3.65
N HIS A 71 -0.16 3.51 -4.32
CA HIS A 71 0.62 4.25 -5.32
C HIS A 71 1.74 5.08 -4.71
N SER A 72 1.53 5.67 -3.53
CA SER A 72 2.57 6.47 -2.86
C SER A 72 3.80 5.66 -2.46
N LEU A 73 3.67 4.33 -2.44
CA LEU A 73 4.73 3.36 -2.16
C LEU A 73 5.31 2.79 -3.47
N PRO A 74 4.96 1.59 -4.00
CA PRO A 74 5.63 1.00 -5.16
C PRO A 74 5.67 1.87 -6.41
N THR A 75 4.59 2.58 -6.71
CA THR A 75 4.54 3.37 -7.96
C THR A 75 5.50 4.55 -7.88
N THR A 76 5.47 5.30 -6.77
CA THR A 76 6.42 6.40 -6.54
C THR A 76 7.86 5.91 -6.43
N VAL A 77 8.12 4.79 -5.74
CA VAL A 77 9.46 4.21 -5.63
C VAL A 77 10.01 3.84 -7.02
N MET A 78 9.22 3.13 -7.84
CA MET A 78 9.64 2.74 -9.18
C MET A 78 9.91 3.96 -10.08
N LYS A 79 9.01 4.95 -10.08
CA LYS A 79 9.21 6.22 -10.80
C LYS A 79 10.51 6.91 -10.37
N THR A 80 10.81 6.91 -9.07
CA THR A 80 12.02 7.53 -8.51
C THR A 80 13.29 6.78 -8.95
N LEU A 81 13.31 5.45 -8.87
CA LEU A 81 14.43 4.63 -9.32
C LEU A 81 14.73 4.85 -10.81
N GLN A 82 13.69 4.91 -11.64
CA GLN A 82 13.82 5.21 -13.07
C GLN A 82 14.34 6.62 -13.33
N ALA A 83 13.82 7.63 -12.61
CA ALA A 83 14.28 9.01 -12.73
C ALA A 83 15.77 9.17 -12.33
N TRP A 84 16.21 8.42 -11.32
CA TRP A 84 17.61 8.35 -10.89
C TRP A 84 18.47 7.45 -11.77
N LYS A 85 17.89 6.83 -12.81
CA LYS A 85 18.57 5.93 -13.75
C LYS A 85 19.26 4.75 -13.05
N VAL A 86 18.65 4.25 -11.98
CA VAL A 86 19.10 3.00 -11.35
C VAL A 86 18.96 1.87 -12.37
N PRO A 87 20.03 1.10 -12.65
CA PRO A 87 19.93 -0.06 -13.54
C PRO A 87 18.97 -1.08 -12.94
N LEU A 88 17.85 -1.33 -13.61
CA LEU A 88 16.84 -2.27 -13.15
C LEU A 88 16.46 -3.22 -14.30
N PRO A 89 16.85 -4.51 -14.22
CA PRO A 89 16.41 -5.53 -15.16
C PRO A 89 14.88 -5.63 -15.21
N ALA A 90 14.32 -5.92 -16.39
CA ALA A 90 12.87 -6.00 -16.57
C ALA A 90 12.21 -7.03 -15.64
N ASN A 91 12.85 -8.19 -15.44
CA ASN A 91 12.37 -9.22 -14.53
C ASN A 91 12.35 -8.77 -13.06
N GLU A 92 13.31 -7.95 -12.63
CA GLU A 92 13.32 -7.39 -11.27
C GLU A 92 12.25 -6.30 -11.10
N SER A 93 12.03 -5.48 -12.14
CA SER A 93 10.94 -4.50 -12.18
C SER A 93 9.56 -5.17 -12.06
N GLU A 94 9.32 -6.25 -12.81
CA GLU A 94 8.07 -7.00 -12.73
C GLU A 94 7.94 -7.78 -11.41
N ALA A 95 9.04 -8.35 -10.89
CA ALA A 95 9.03 -9.00 -9.57
C ALA A 95 8.73 -8.01 -8.44
N PHE A 96 9.26 -6.78 -8.52
CA PHE A 96 8.93 -5.72 -7.58
C PHE A 96 7.45 -5.34 -7.66
N LEU A 97 6.88 -5.20 -8.86
CA LEU A 97 5.45 -4.98 -8.99
C LEU A 97 4.65 -6.12 -8.35
N HIS A 98 5.03 -7.37 -8.66
CA HIS A 98 4.31 -8.54 -8.21
C HIS A 98 4.32 -8.69 -6.69
N SER A 99 5.44 -8.40 -6.01
CA SER A 99 5.49 -8.44 -4.55
C SER A 99 4.48 -7.47 -3.92
N TRP A 100 4.29 -6.29 -4.51
CA TRP A 100 3.31 -5.30 -4.07
C TRP A 100 1.87 -5.62 -4.48
N GLN A 101 1.64 -6.29 -5.62
CA GLN A 101 0.32 -6.80 -5.99
C GLN A 101 -0.15 -7.83 -4.95
N VAL A 102 0.72 -8.77 -4.58
CA VAL A 102 0.43 -9.77 -3.53
C VAL A 102 0.20 -9.08 -2.19
N ALA A 103 1.00 -8.07 -1.82
CA ALA A 103 0.76 -7.31 -0.60
C ALA A 103 -0.61 -6.62 -0.59
N GLY A 104 -1.00 -5.99 -1.71
CA GLY A 104 -2.31 -5.38 -1.90
C GLY A 104 -3.44 -6.38 -1.63
N HIS A 105 -3.37 -7.55 -2.27
CA HIS A 105 -4.34 -8.63 -2.07
C HIS A 105 -4.41 -9.07 -0.59
N MET A 106 -3.26 -9.32 0.03
CA MET A 106 -3.18 -9.78 1.43
C MET A 106 -3.65 -8.74 2.44
N LEU A 107 -3.47 -7.45 2.15
CA LEU A 107 -4.05 -6.33 2.91
C LEU A 107 -5.58 -6.25 2.76
N GLY A 108 -6.16 -7.00 1.84
CA GLY A 108 -7.60 -7.06 1.58
C GLY A 108 -8.07 -6.09 0.50
N ILE A 109 -7.16 -5.59 -0.34
CA ILE A 109 -7.56 -4.88 -1.57
C ILE A 109 -8.12 -5.92 -2.53
N LYS A 110 -9.24 -5.62 -3.18
CA LYS A 110 -9.79 -6.53 -4.20
C LYS A 110 -8.92 -6.52 -5.45
N ASP A 111 -8.76 -7.67 -6.08
CA ASP A 111 -7.92 -7.83 -7.27
C ASP A 111 -8.37 -6.94 -8.44
N GLU A 112 -9.67 -6.66 -8.56
CA GLU A 112 -10.24 -5.73 -9.56
C GLU A 112 -9.73 -4.28 -9.44
N TYR A 113 -9.08 -3.92 -8.32
CA TYR A 113 -8.50 -2.60 -8.10
C TYR A 113 -6.96 -2.58 -8.16
N ILE A 114 -6.32 -3.75 -8.20
CA ILE A 114 -4.87 -3.88 -8.18
C ILE A 114 -4.36 -3.84 -9.63
N PRO A 115 -3.47 -2.89 -10.00
CA PRO A 115 -3.01 -2.77 -11.37
C PRO A 115 -2.19 -4.00 -11.78
N SER A 116 -2.46 -4.51 -12.98
CA SER A 116 -1.81 -5.71 -13.54
C SER A 116 -0.44 -5.44 -14.16
N SER A 117 -0.09 -4.17 -14.40
CA SER A 117 1.16 -3.76 -15.05
C SER A 117 1.64 -2.38 -14.56
N TRP A 118 2.92 -2.05 -14.80
CA TRP A 118 3.42 -0.70 -14.54
C TRP A 118 2.72 0.38 -15.35
N SER A 119 2.26 0.08 -16.57
CA SER A 119 1.50 1.05 -17.37
C SER A 119 0.18 1.42 -16.69
N GLU A 120 -0.54 0.42 -16.21
CA GLU A 120 -1.78 0.58 -15.47
C GLU A 120 -1.54 1.30 -14.14
N ALA A 121 -0.54 0.87 -13.36
CA ALA A 121 -0.18 1.50 -12.09
C ALA A 121 0.16 2.99 -12.25
N ASN A 122 0.93 3.34 -13.30
CA ASN A 122 1.28 4.72 -13.60
C ASN A 122 0.08 5.53 -14.08
N SER A 123 -0.85 4.94 -14.84
CA SER A 123 -2.07 5.60 -15.28
C SER A 123 -3.03 5.84 -14.12
N GLN A 124 -3.23 4.85 -13.26
CA GLN A 124 -4.07 4.92 -12.07
C GLN A 124 -3.52 5.96 -11.08
N ALA A 125 -2.21 5.97 -10.80
CA ALA A 125 -1.59 6.95 -9.91
C ALA A 125 -1.82 8.41 -10.33
N LYS A 126 -1.82 8.70 -11.64
CA LYS A 126 -2.13 10.06 -12.14
C LYS A 126 -3.56 10.50 -11.83
N GLN A 127 -4.48 9.55 -11.70
CA GLN A 127 -5.90 9.82 -11.43
C GLN A 127 -6.19 9.92 -9.94
N VAL A 128 -5.50 9.11 -9.12
CA VAL A 128 -5.87 8.95 -7.70
C VAL A 128 -4.86 9.52 -6.73
N LEU A 129 -3.57 9.57 -7.07
CA LEU A 129 -2.52 10.06 -6.18
C LEU A 129 -2.09 11.49 -6.52
N ASP A 130 -1.78 11.77 -7.79
CA ASP A 130 -1.28 13.09 -8.21
C ASP A 130 -2.22 14.28 -7.88
N PRO A 131 -3.56 14.12 -7.81
CA PRO A 131 -4.46 15.21 -7.41
C PRO A 131 -4.51 15.53 -5.92
N ILE A 132 -3.87 14.73 -5.07
CA ILE A 132 -3.80 14.91 -3.61
C ILE A 132 -2.60 15.77 -3.25
#